data_AF-A0A7V8Y545-F1
#
_entry.id   AF-A0A7V8Y545-F1
#
_cell.length_a   1.000
_cell.length_b   1.000
_cell.length_c   1.000
_cell.angle_alpha   90.00
_cell.angle_beta   90.00
_cell.angle_gamma   90.00
#
_symmetry.space_group_name_H-M   'P 1'
#
loop_
_entity.id
_entity.type
_entity.pdbx_description
1 polymer ?
#
loop_
_entity_poly.entity_id
_entity_poly.type
_entity_poly.pdbx_seq_one_letter_code
_entity_poly.pdbx_strand_id
1 'polypeptide(L)'
;GYRADGTLVPRGEPGALFADADEVGERARRLATDGELVAVDGTVLAVAARSVCVHGDTPGAVQLAAAVRAELQRSGVELAPFVRTGADLAQ
;
A
#
# COMPACT_ATOMS: atom_id res chain seq x y z
N GLY A 1 0.14 -5.10 9.86
CA GLY A 1 1.17 -4.18 10.34
C GLY A 1 2.55 -4.76 10.12
N TYR A 2 3.56 -3.93 10.30
CA TYR A 2 4.97 -4.31 10.22
C TYR A 2 5.65 -4.06 11.56
N ARG A 3 6.69 -4.83 11.86
CA ARG A 3 7.62 -4.60 12.98
C ARG A 3 8.76 -3.71 12.53
N ALA A 4 9.52 -3.15 13.48
CA ALA A 4 10.68 -2.30 13.22
C ALA A 4 11.81 -3.00 12.43
N ASP A 5 11.84 -4.33 12.37
CA ASP A 5 12.78 -5.09 11.55
C ASP A 5 12.29 -5.29 10.10
N GLY A 6 11.14 -4.72 9.73
CA GLY A 6 10.53 -4.84 8.42
C GLY A 6 9.73 -6.13 8.19
N THR A 7 9.65 -7.02 9.18
CA THR A 7 8.81 -8.22 9.09
C THR A 7 7.33 -7.90 9.32
N LEU A 8 6.45 -8.76 8.81
CA LEU A 8 5.01 -8.63 9.07
C LEU A 8 4.67 -9.07 10.50
N VAL A 9 3.74 -8.34 11.12
CA VAL A 9 3.12 -8.78 12.37
C VAL A 9 2.25 -10.03 12.06
N PRO A 10 2.41 -11.16 12.79
CA PRO A 10 1.67 -12.39 12.61
C PRO A 10 0.16 -12.15 12.67
N ARG A 11 -0.57 -12.93 11.87
CA ARG A 11 -2.04 -12.91 11.89
C ARG A 11 -2.54 -13.28 13.29
N GLY A 12 -3.53 -12.54 13.77
CA GLY A 12 -4.12 -12.72 15.12
C GLY A 12 -3.50 -11.86 16.21
N GLU A 13 -2.36 -11.20 15.96
CA GLU A 13 -1.78 -10.23 16.89
C GLU A 13 -2.36 -8.81 16.68
N PRO A 14 -2.42 -7.98 17.73
CA PRO A 14 -2.77 -6.56 17.61
C PRO A 14 -1.89 -5.84 16.59
N GLY A 15 -2.50 -4.99 15.75
CA GLY A 15 -1.79 -4.28 14.68
C GLY A 15 -1.43 -5.14 13.46
N ALA A 16 -1.81 -6.42 13.42
CA ALA A 16 -1.59 -7.28 12.26
C ALA A 16 -2.39 -6.85 11.02
N LEU A 17 -3.58 -6.30 11.21
CA LEU A 17 -4.50 -5.94 10.12
C LEU A 17 -5.04 -4.52 10.33
N PHE A 18 -5.13 -3.77 9.23
CA PHE A 18 -5.83 -2.49 9.16
C PHE A 18 -7.14 -2.71 8.42
N ALA A 19 -8.26 -2.30 9.02
CA ALA A 19 -9.59 -2.43 8.45
C ALA A 19 -10.19 -1.09 8.03
N ASP A 20 -9.56 0.02 8.42
CA ASP A 20 -9.98 1.36 8.05
C ASP A 20 -9.46 1.73 6.66
N ALA A 21 -10.36 2.22 5.81
CA ALA A 21 -10.06 2.49 4.41
C ALA A 21 -9.16 3.72 4.23
N ASP A 22 -9.33 4.74 5.08
CA ASP A 22 -8.55 5.97 5.04
C ASP A 22 -7.13 5.70 5.54
N GLU A 23 -6.98 4.93 6.62
CA GLU A 23 -5.68 4.49 7.11
C GLU A 23 -4.92 3.68 6.05
N VAL A 24 -5.59 2.72 5.40
CA VAL A 24 -4.97 1.91 4.35
C VAL A 24 -4.58 2.75 3.14
N GLY A 25 -5.41 3.73 2.75
CA GLY A 25 -5.12 4.68 1.68
C GLY A 25 -3.88 5.52 1.98
N GLU A 26 -3.82 6.14 3.15
CA GLU A 26 -2.69 6.98 3.56
C GLU A 26 -1.37 6.20 3.62
N ARG A 27 -1.42 4.94 4.10
CA ARG A 27 -0.24 4.07 4.12
C ARG A 27 0.25 3.75 2.70
N ALA A 28 -0.65 3.52 1.76
CA ALA A 28 -0.29 3.31 0.37
C ALA A 28 0.29 4.59 -0.27
N ARG A 29 -0.32 5.74 0.02
CA ARG A 29 0.18 7.06 -0.41
C ARG A 29 1.61 7.29 0.06
N ARG A 30 1.87 7.16 1.36
CA ARG A 30 3.21 7.32 1.95
C ARG A 30 4.23 6.37 1.35
N LEU A 31 3.84 5.12 1.12
CA LEU A 31 4.72 4.15 0.47
C LEU A 31 5.08 4.56 -0.96
N ALA A 32 4.11 5.04 -1.74
CA ALA A 32 4.30 5.40 -3.14
C ALA A 32 5.01 6.74 -3.36
N THR A 33 4.82 7.70 -2.45
CA THR A 33 5.33 9.08 -2.58
C THR A 33 6.62 9.31 -1.80
N ASP A 34 6.68 8.81 -0.56
CA ASP A 34 7.79 9.05 0.36
C ASP A 34 8.77 7.86 0.41
N GLY A 35 8.35 6.69 -0.10
CA GLY A 35 9.14 5.46 0.01
C GLY A 35 9.22 4.95 1.44
N GLU A 36 8.17 5.18 2.24
CA GLU A 36 8.18 4.93 3.67
C GLU A 36 6.98 4.10 4.15
N LEU A 37 7.19 3.43 5.27
CA LEU A 37 6.20 2.66 6.02
C LEU A 37 6.35 2.99 7.51
N VAL A 38 5.23 3.04 8.24
CA VAL A 38 5.23 3.12 9.71
C VAL A 38 4.95 1.74 10.30
N ALA A 39 5.91 1.21 11.06
CA ALA A 39 5.75 0.00 11.85
C ALA A 39 4.74 0.23 13.00
N VAL A 40 4.26 -0.86 13.60
CA VAL A 40 3.24 -0.79 14.67
C VAL A 40 3.72 -0.08 15.94
N ASP A 41 5.04 0.05 16.13
CA ASP A 41 5.66 0.79 17.23
C ASP A 41 5.99 2.26 16.87
N GLY A 42 5.63 2.71 15.67
CA GLY A 42 5.92 4.04 15.16
C GLY A 42 7.25 4.17 14.41
N THR A 43 8.07 3.13 14.36
CA THR A 43 9.34 3.15 13.60
C THR A 43 9.06 3.41 12.12
N VAL A 44 9.79 4.36 11.53
CA VAL A 44 9.73 4.65 10.09
C VAL A 44 10.73 3.78 9.36
N LEU A 45 10.26 3.05 8.37
CA LEU A 45 11.03 2.14 7.53
C LEU A 45 11.10 2.68 6.11
N ALA A 46 12.32 2.80 5.57
CA ALA A 46 12.53 3.08 4.16
C ALA A 46 12.30 1.81 3.32
N VAL A 47 11.46 1.90 2.29
CA VAL A 47 11.03 0.78 1.46
C VAL A 47 11.06 1.16 -0.01
N ALA A 48 11.79 0.40 -0.81
CA ALA A 48 11.80 0.53 -2.27
C ALA A 48 10.69 -0.35 -2.89
N ALA A 49 9.42 0.03 -2.70
CA ALA A 49 8.29 -0.69 -3.29
C ALA A 49 8.03 -0.22 -4.73
N ARG A 50 7.77 -1.18 -5.64
CA ARG A 50 7.36 -0.92 -7.02
C ARG A 50 5.92 -1.33 -7.31
N SER A 51 5.28 -2.01 -6.36
CA SER A 51 3.90 -2.45 -6.44
C SER A 51 3.29 -2.53 -5.05
N VAL A 52 1.98 -2.34 -4.98
CA VAL A 52 1.18 -2.53 -3.77
C VAL A 52 0.26 -3.72 -4.01
N CYS A 53 0.37 -4.74 -3.16
CA CYS A 53 -0.55 -5.88 -3.21
C CYS A 53 -1.84 -5.54 -2.46
N VAL A 54 -2.97 -5.85 -3.09
CA VAL A 54 -4.31 -5.75 -2.48
C VAL A 54 -4.97 -7.11 -2.49
N HIS A 55 -5.63 -7.47 -1.39
CA HIS A 55 -6.35 -8.73 -1.26
C HIS A 55 -7.83 -8.55 -1.59
N GLY A 56 -8.43 -9.54 -2.27
CA GLY A 56 -9.82 -9.53 -2.73
C GLY A 56 -10.75 -10.49 -1.97
N ASP A 57 -10.26 -11.19 -0.96
CA ASP A 57 -10.85 -12.39 -0.35
C ASP A 57 -11.57 -12.15 0.99
N THR A 58 -11.50 -10.92 1.51
CA THR A 58 -12.06 -10.56 2.82
C THR A 58 -13.26 -9.61 2.65
N PRO A 59 -14.30 -9.69 3.51
CA PRO A 59 -15.34 -8.65 3.56
C PRO A 59 -14.73 -7.24 3.60
N GLY A 60 -15.17 -6.38 2.69
CA GLY A 60 -14.67 -5.02 2.53
C GLY A 60 -13.38 -4.85 1.73
N ALA A 61 -12.80 -5.93 1.20
CA ALA A 61 -11.64 -5.89 0.31
C ALA A 61 -11.77 -4.88 -0.84
N VAL A 62 -12.93 -4.85 -1.51
CA VAL A 62 -13.18 -3.93 -2.63
C VAL A 62 -13.15 -2.47 -2.17
N GLN A 63 -13.67 -2.17 -0.99
CA GLN A 63 -13.69 -0.82 -0.43
C GLN A 63 -12.28 -0.35 -0.10
N LEU A 64 -11.47 -1.22 0.52
CA LEU A 64 -10.05 -0.94 0.78
C LEU A 64 -9.26 -0.72 -0.52
N ALA A 65 -9.45 -1.59 -1.52
CA ALA A 65 -8.79 -1.44 -2.82
C ALA A 65 -9.19 -0.14 -3.54
N ALA A 66 -10.47 0.25 -3.45
CA ALA A 66 -10.95 1.51 -4.01
C ALA A 66 -10.33 2.73 -3.30
N ALA A 67 -10.21 2.69 -1.97
CA ALA A 67 -9.59 3.77 -1.19
C ALA A 67 -8.10 3.94 -1.53
N VAL A 68 -7.35 2.82 -1.63
CA VAL A 68 -5.95 2.83 -2.10
C VAL A 68 -5.83 3.48 -3.46
N ARG A 69 -6.65 3.05 -4.43
CA ARG A 69 -6.64 3.60 -5.78
C ARG A 69 -6.94 5.10 -5.77
N ALA A 70 -7.96 5.53 -5.03
CA ALA A 70 -8.38 6.91 -4.95
C ALA A 70 -7.30 7.82 -4.31
N GLU A 71 -6.65 7.40 -3.22
CA GLU A 71 -5.54 8.15 -2.61
C GLU A 71 -4.37 8.32 -3.59
N LEU A 72 -3.93 7.22 -4.20
CA LEU A 72 -2.79 7.25 -5.12
C LEU A 72 -3.06 8.19 -6.30
N GLN A 73 -4.25 8.12 -6.90
CA GLN A 73 -4.64 9.04 -7.97
C GLN A 73 -4.74 10.50 -7.51
N ARG A 74 -5.31 10.77 -6.33
CA ARG A 74 -5.38 12.13 -5.75
C ARG A 74 -4.00 12.71 -5.47
N SER A 75 -3.05 11.85 -5.14
CA SER A 75 -1.65 12.20 -4.87
C SER A 75 -0.78 12.28 -6.13
N GLY A 76 -1.37 12.18 -7.31
CA GLY A 76 -0.65 12.29 -8.58
C GLY A 76 0.20 11.06 -8.95
N VAL A 77 0.00 9.93 -8.26
CA VAL A 77 0.70 8.67 -8.57
C VAL A 77 0.03 8.03 -9.78
N GLU A 78 0.82 7.82 -10.84
CA GLU A 78 0.38 7.06 -12.00
C GLU A 78 0.24 5.58 -11.65
N LEU A 79 -0.91 4.99 -11.99
CA LEU A 79 -1.17 3.57 -11.83
C LEU A 79 -1.02 2.88 -13.17
N ALA A 80 0.02 2.07 -13.30
CA ALA A 80 0.32 1.32 -14.51
C ALA A 80 0.66 -0.14 -14.19
N PRO A 81 0.48 -1.06 -15.16
CA PRO A 81 1.06 -2.40 -15.06
C PRO A 81 2.58 -2.35 -14.90
N PHE A 82 3.16 -3.31 -14.18
CA PHE A 82 4.62 -3.40 -14.04
C PHE A 82 5.33 -3.80 -15.36
N VAL A 83 4.59 -4.29 -16.34
CA VAL A 83 5.06 -4.59 -17.69
C VAL A 83 4.55 -3.52 -18.65
N ARG A 84 5.49 -2.84 -19.32
CA ARG A 84 5.18 -1.96 -20.45
C ARG A 84 4.76 -2.81 -21.64
N THR A 85 3.61 -2.49 -22.20
CA THR A 85 3.17 -3.02 -23.49
C THR A 85 3.73 -2.15 -24.62
N GLY A 86 3.68 -2.63 -25.87
CA GLY A 86 4.21 -1.90 -27.02
C GLY A 86 3.60 -0.50 -27.22
N ALA A 87 2.43 -0.23 -26.65
CA ALA A 87 1.80 1.09 -26.64
C ALA A 87 2.53 2.10 -25.74
N ASP A 88 3.23 1.63 -24.70
CA ASP A 88 3.89 2.46 -23.68
C ASP A 88 5.32 2.86 -24.08
N LEU A 89 5.85 2.32 -25.20
CA LEU A 89 7.18 2.63 -25.73
C LEU A 89 7.16 3.71 -26.82
N ALA A 90 5.97 4.16 -27.23
CA ALA A 90 5.79 5.13 -28.31
C ALA A 90 5.51 6.56 -27.81
N GLN A 91 5.61 6.80 -26.50
CA GLN A 91 5.47 8.13 -25.86
C GLN A 91 6.82 8.62 -25.34
#